data_AF-A0A520KWN4-F1
#
_entry.id   AF-A0A520KWN4-F1
#
_cell.length_a   1.000
_cell.length_b   1.000
_cell.length_c   1.000
_cell.angle_alpha   90.00
_cell.angle_beta   90.00
_cell.angle_gamma   90.00
#
_symmetry.space_group_name_H-M   'P 1'
#
loop_
_entity.id
_entity.type
_entity.pdbx_description
1 polymer ?
#
loop_
_entity_poly.entity_id
_entity_poly.type
_entity_poly.pdbx_seq_one_letter_code
_entity_poly.pdbx_strand_id
1 'polypeptide(L)'
;MAEKIKEVAEKAIGTSGAGLKDVWVELLDAIKEAEVSDYIKVLKESPDLLLKGIPKVGEGMGVLDPKDTTPPIMDSVPVILDKVKKYGIEKFVSEVPEIADKFPDLIESMDEMVKGIDAEKWTEYGKEFKDLVIGLFPVINEGLPAVRRANKDVDDVFNKVKSAKVTLGMNLVEMGWGFKAKFDGGNMALEEGLEGTDLTLLLPSASQLEMIDVAMTGNMSAAMKAFTTGKIKIKGAMMRGAALMPLFSAMGKLTKK
;
A
#
# COMPACT_ATOMS: atom_id res chain seq x y z
N MET A 1 -0.45 -9.67 25.16
CA MET A 1 0.47 -9.34 24.07
C MET A 1 0.19 -7.96 23.49
N ALA A 2 -1.07 -7.52 23.42
CA ALA A 2 -1.45 -6.17 22.99
C ALA A 2 -0.62 -5.02 23.60
N GLU A 3 -0.40 -5.02 24.93
CA GLU A 3 0.41 -3.99 25.60
C GLU A 3 1.86 -3.97 25.10
N LYS A 4 2.48 -5.15 24.93
CA LYS A 4 3.83 -5.29 24.37
C LYS A 4 3.88 -4.74 22.94
N ILE A 5 2.91 -5.08 22.09
CA ILE A 5 2.84 -4.56 20.71
C ILE A 5 2.77 -3.03 20.73
N LYS A 6 1.89 -2.47 21.56
CA LYS A 6 1.72 -1.03 21.67
C LYS A 6 3.00 -0.35 22.14
N GLU A 7 3.63 -0.86 23.20
CA GLU A 7 4.89 -0.33 23.74
C GLU A 7 6.01 -0.33 22.69
N VAL A 8 6.22 -1.46 22.00
CA VAL A 8 7.27 -1.58 20.99
C VAL A 8 6.92 -0.74 19.74
N ALA A 9 5.66 -0.61 19.37
CA ALA A 9 5.24 0.27 18.28
C ALA A 9 5.50 1.75 18.59
N GLU A 10 5.18 2.21 19.80
CA GLU A 10 5.47 3.57 20.26
C GLU A 10 6.99 3.83 20.30
N LYS A 11 7.77 2.85 20.77
CA LYS A 11 9.23 2.88 20.71
C LYS A 11 9.75 2.98 19.28
N ALA A 12 9.18 2.22 18.34
CA ALA A 12 9.56 2.29 16.92
C ALA A 12 9.26 3.68 16.33
N ILE A 13 8.11 4.26 16.65
CA ILE A 13 7.71 5.62 16.24
C ILE A 13 8.66 6.68 16.83
N GLY A 14 9.15 6.49 18.05
CA GLY A 14 10.13 7.38 18.68
C GLY A 14 11.58 7.20 18.21
N THR A 15 11.86 6.16 17.42
CA THR A 15 13.23 5.81 16.99
C THR A 15 13.49 6.29 15.55
N SER A 16 14.76 6.59 15.25
CA SER A 16 15.18 7.06 13.92
C SER A 16 16.56 6.54 13.53
N GLY A 17 16.85 6.57 12.23
CA GLY A 17 18.14 6.17 11.66
C GLY A 17 18.47 4.69 11.90
N ALA A 18 19.75 4.39 12.12
CA ALA A 18 20.23 3.02 12.31
C ALA A 18 19.58 2.29 13.52
N GLY A 19 19.13 3.04 14.53
CA GLY A 19 18.45 2.45 15.70
C GLY A 19 17.10 1.81 15.37
N LEU A 20 16.51 2.09 14.21
CA LEU A 20 15.24 1.49 13.78
C LEU A 20 15.33 -0.02 13.58
N LYS A 21 16.52 -0.55 13.22
CA LYS A 21 16.71 -1.97 12.90
C LYS A 21 16.22 -2.88 14.01
N ASP A 22 16.77 -2.74 15.21
CA ASP A 22 16.50 -3.66 16.32
C ASP A 22 15.05 -3.53 16.80
N VAL A 23 14.53 -2.30 16.85
CA VAL A 23 13.15 -2.03 17.29
C VAL A 23 12.13 -2.57 16.29
N TRP A 24 12.44 -2.58 15.00
CA TRP A 24 11.58 -3.20 13.99
C TRP A 24 11.53 -4.70 14.06
N VAL A 25 12.67 -5.36 14.25
CA VAL A 25 12.69 -6.81 14.44
C VAL A 25 11.86 -7.16 15.68
N GLU A 26 12.07 -6.43 16.78
CA GLU A 26 11.29 -6.58 18.01
C GLU A 26 9.78 -6.39 17.77
N LEU A 27 9.40 -5.38 16.98
CA LEU A 27 7.99 -5.12 16.64
C LEU A 27 7.39 -6.24 15.79
N LEU A 28 8.10 -6.67 14.75
CA LEU A 28 7.66 -7.74 13.85
C LEU A 28 7.49 -9.05 14.62
N ASP A 29 8.44 -9.40 15.49
CA ASP A 29 8.36 -10.57 16.35
C ASP A 29 7.17 -10.48 17.33
N ALA A 30 6.99 -9.32 17.99
CA ALA A 30 5.88 -9.13 18.92
C ALA A 30 4.51 -9.25 18.24
N ILE A 31 4.36 -8.74 17.02
CA ILE A 31 3.13 -8.91 16.24
C ILE A 31 3.02 -10.37 15.78
N LYS A 32 4.07 -10.95 15.21
CA LYS A 32 4.10 -12.35 14.74
C LYS A 32 3.68 -13.35 15.83
N GLU A 33 4.08 -13.15 17.08
CA GLU A 33 3.74 -14.02 18.21
C GLU A 33 2.31 -13.86 18.71
N ALA A 34 1.68 -12.71 18.50
CA ALA A 34 0.39 -12.39 19.11
C ALA A 34 -0.81 -12.90 18.30
N GLU A 35 -1.99 -12.92 18.94
CA GLU A 35 -3.23 -13.31 18.29
C GLU A 35 -3.92 -12.12 17.61
N VAL A 36 -4.79 -12.38 16.63
CA VAL A 36 -5.49 -11.30 15.90
C VAL A 36 -6.29 -10.39 16.85
N SER A 37 -6.82 -10.95 17.95
CA SER A 37 -7.51 -10.16 18.99
C SER A 37 -6.61 -9.15 19.69
N ASP A 38 -5.30 -9.42 19.81
CA ASP A 38 -4.35 -8.44 20.35
C ASP A 38 -4.19 -7.27 19.37
N TYR A 39 -4.09 -7.53 18.06
CA TYR A 39 -4.00 -6.48 17.04
C TYR A 39 -5.23 -5.58 17.07
N ILE A 40 -6.43 -6.20 17.11
CA ILE A 40 -7.71 -5.50 17.18
C ILE A 40 -7.76 -4.63 18.43
N LYS A 41 -7.32 -5.15 19.58
CA LYS A 41 -7.27 -4.39 20.84
C LYS A 41 -6.35 -3.17 20.70
N VAL A 42 -5.14 -3.34 20.17
CA VAL A 42 -4.18 -2.24 19.97
C VAL A 42 -4.74 -1.18 19.04
N LEU A 43 -5.34 -1.58 17.91
CA LEU A 43 -5.87 -0.63 16.93
C LEU A 43 -7.11 0.12 17.44
N LYS A 44 -7.93 -0.49 18.31
CA LYS A 44 -9.03 0.20 19.00
C LYS A 44 -8.53 1.21 20.03
N GLU A 45 -7.52 0.83 20.81
CA GLU A 45 -6.97 1.68 21.87
C GLU A 45 -6.07 2.79 21.31
N SER A 46 -5.49 2.59 20.13
CA SER A 46 -4.48 3.48 19.54
C SER A 46 -4.53 3.42 18.00
N PRO A 47 -5.63 3.89 17.39
CA PRO A 47 -5.85 3.79 15.94
C PRO A 47 -4.81 4.57 15.11
N ASP A 48 -4.19 5.59 15.69
CA ASP A 48 -3.14 6.39 15.04
C ASP A 48 -1.79 5.68 14.93
N LEU A 49 -1.61 4.50 15.56
CA LEU A 49 -0.33 3.78 15.49
C LEU A 49 0.02 3.40 14.05
N LEU A 50 -0.96 3.04 13.22
CA LEU A 50 -0.72 2.75 11.80
C LEU A 50 -0.28 4.01 11.05
N LEU A 51 -0.96 5.14 11.27
CA LEU A 51 -0.64 6.42 10.64
C LEU A 51 0.79 6.86 10.96
N LYS A 52 1.22 6.70 12.21
CA LYS A 52 2.56 7.08 12.65
C LYS A 52 3.63 6.05 12.30
N GLY A 53 3.25 4.78 12.19
CA GLY A 53 4.16 3.67 11.90
C GLY A 53 4.53 3.56 10.42
N ILE A 54 3.59 3.81 9.49
CA ILE A 54 3.83 3.69 8.04
C ILE A 54 4.99 4.60 7.57
N PRO A 55 5.08 5.89 7.93
CA PRO A 55 6.21 6.75 7.52
C PRO A 55 7.55 6.22 8.03
N LYS A 56 7.57 5.56 9.20
CA LYS A 56 8.79 4.92 9.72
C LYS A 56 9.25 3.78 8.83
N VAL A 57 8.34 3.02 8.21
CA VAL A 57 8.67 2.01 7.17
C VAL A 57 9.50 2.65 6.06
N GLY A 58 9.10 3.85 5.63
CA GLY A 58 9.84 4.62 4.63
C GLY A 58 11.22 5.03 5.11
N GLU A 59 11.30 5.61 6.31
CA GLU A 59 12.57 6.02 6.92
C GLU A 59 13.55 4.84 7.03
N GLY A 60 13.12 3.71 7.60
CA GLY A 60 13.99 2.56 7.78
C GLY A 60 14.38 1.91 6.45
N MET A 61 13.49 1.85 5.46
CA MET A 61 13.87 1.45 4.10
C MET A 61 14.90 2.41 3.49
N GLY A 62 14.77 3.72 3.75
CA GLY A 62 15.68 4.76 3.28
C GLY A 62 17.06 4.73 3.93
N VAL A 63 17.18 4.31 5.20
CA VAL A 63 18.46 4.39 5.96
C VAL A 63 19.13 3.03 6.20
N LEU A 64 18.38 1.93 6.26
CA LEU A 64 18.91 0.60 6.56
C LEU A 64 19.33 -0.13 5.27
N ASP A 65 20.22 -1.12 5.42
CA ASP A 65 20.60 -2.04 4.34
C ASP A 65 19.50 -3.10 4.16
N PRO A 66 18.99 -3.33 2.93
CA PRO A 66 17.97 -4.34 2.68
C PRO A 66 18.32 -5.74 3.20
N LYS A 67 19.61 -6.12 3.26
CA LYS A 67 20.04 -7.43 3.79
C LYS A 67 19.71 -7.61 5.27
N ASP A 68 19.63 -6.51 6.01
CA ASP A 68 19.38 -6.50 7.44
C ASP A 68 17.88 -6.47 7.79
N THR A 69 17.05 -5.97 6.89
CA THR A 69 15.61 -5.73 7.12
C THR A 69 14.72 -6.68 6.34
N THR A 70 15.16 -7.15 5.17
CA THR A 70 14.40 -8.08 4.34
C THR A 70 14.15 -9.42 5.04
N PRO A 71 15.16 -10.10 5.64
CA PRO A 71 14.92 -11.38 6.30
C PRO A 71 13.84 -11.35 7.40
N PRO A 72 13.86 -10.43 8.39
CA PRO A 72 12.82 -10.40 9.42
C PRO A 72 11.43 -10.04 8.86
N ILE A 73 11.36 -9.20 7.83
CA ILE A 73 10.09 -8.88 7.14
C ILE A 73 9.52 -10.14 6.47
N MET A 74 10.35 -10.86 5.71
CA MET A 74 9.95 -12.06 4.97
C MET A 74 9.57 -13.22 5.91
N ASP A 75 10.14 -13.27 7.12
CA ASP A 75 9.80 -14.27 8.14
C ASP A 75 8.51 -13.94 8.91
N SER A 76 8.20 -12.65 9.09
CA SER A 76 7.10 -12.22 9.98
C SER A 76 5.81 -11.87 9.24
N VAL A 77 5.90 -11.05 8.21
CA VAL A 77 4.71 -10.51 7.54
C VAL A 77 3.83 -11.60 6.94
N PRO A 78 4.33 -12.66 6.25
CA PRO A 78 3.46 -13.73 5.76
C PRO A 78 2.64 -14.42 6.86
N VAL A 79 3.23 -14.63 8.05
CA VAL A 79 2.54 -15.22 9.21
C VAL A 79 1.46 -14.29 9.72
N ILE A 80 1.75 -12.99 9.83
CA ILE A 80 0.80 -11.97 10.26
C ILE A 80 -0.39 -11.90 9.28
N LEU A 81 -0.12 -11.89 7.98
CA LEU A 81 -1.15 -11.88 6.93
C LEU A 81 -2.00 -13.14 6.95
N ASP A 82 -1.40 -14.32 7.13
CA ASP A 82 -2.12 -15.58 7.24
C ASP A 82 -3.07 -15.61 8.45
N LYS A 83 -2.63 -15.08 9.60
CA LYS A 83 -3.48 -14.91 10.79
C LYS A 83 -4.70 -14.05 10.50
N VAL A 84 -4.51 -12.88 9.89
CA VAL A 84 -5.62 -11.95 9.53
C VAL A 84 -6.56 -12.59 8.51
N LYS A 85 -6.02 -13.28 7.48
CA LYS A 85 -6.82 -14.00 6.48
C LYS A 85 -7.68 -15.09 7.12
N LYS A 86 -7.10 -15.93 7.98
CA LYS A 86 -7.81 -17.01 8.69
C LYS A 86 -8.88 -16.49 9.63
N TYR A 87 -8.65 -15.34 10.26
CA TYR A 87 -9.63 -14.67 11.10
C TYR A 87 -10.81 -14.09 10.28
N GLY A 88 -10.55 -13.72 9.04
CA GLY A 88 -11.49 -13.09 8.10
C GLY A 88 -11.22 -11.60 7.98
N ILE A 89 -10.79 -11.15 6.80
CA ILE A 89 -10.39 -9.76 6.55
C ILE A 89 -11.56 -8.80 6.73
N GLU A 90 -12.75 -9.15 6.21
CA GLU A 90 -13.95 -8.33 6.40
C GLU A 90 -14.33 -8.21 7.88
N LYS A 91 -14.25 -9.31 8.63
CA LYS A 91 -14.51 -9.32 10.08
C LYS A 91 -13.53 -8.42 10.81
N PHE A 92 -12.23 -8.52 10.50
CA PHE A 92 -11.20 -7.68 11.08
C PHE A 92 -11.48 -6.18 10.88
N VAL A 93 -11.78 -5.77 9.64
CA VAL A 93 -12.12 -4.36 9.33
C VAL A 93 -13.38 -3.91 10.07
N SER A 94 -14.40 -4.77 10.16
CA SER A 94 -15.65 -4.43 10.87
C SER A 94 -15.47 -4.26 12.38
N GLU A 95 -14.51 -4.98 12.96
CA GLU A 95 -14.20 -4.85 14.39
C GLU A 95 -13.35 -3.63 14.69
N VAL A 96 -12.63 -3.06 13.72
CA VAL A 96 -11.81 -1.84 13.87
C VAL A 96 -12.28 -0.78 12.87
N PRO A 97 -13.48 -0.18 13.08
CA PRO A 97 -14.05 0.78 12.14
C PRO A 97 -13.16 2.01 11.93
N GLU A 98 -12.29 2.34 12.89
CA GLU A 98 -11.33 3.43 12.81
C GLU A 98 -10.37 3.27 11.62
N ILE A 99 -10.09 2.05 11.16
CA ILE A 99 -9.29 1.81 9.95
C ILE A 99 -10.00 2.36 8.71
N ALA A 100 -11.32 2.16 8.62
CA ALA A 100 -12.10 2.66 7.51
C ALA A 100 -12.22 4.18 7.54
N ASP A 101 -12.40 4.76 8.73
CA ASP A 101 -12.46 6.22 8.90
C ASP A 101 -11.13 6.89 8.55
N LYS A 102 -10.01 6.28 8.98
CA LYS A 102 -8.65 6.77 8.73
C LYS A 102 -8.06 6.34 7.38
N PHE A 103 -8.85 5.70 6.51
CA PHE A 103 -8.36 5.29 5.20
C PHE A 103 -7.75 6.44 4.37
N PRO A 104 -8.32 7.66 4.34
CA PRO A 104 -7.67 8.81 3.71
C PRO A 104 -6.29 9.14 4.32
N ASP A 105 -6.21 9.18 5.65
CA ASP A 105 -4.97 9.48 6.38
C ASP A 105 -3.91 8.38 6.14
N LEU A 106 -4.33 7.11 6.06
CA LEU A 106 -3.45 5.98 5.76
C LEU A 106 -2.80 6.14 4.38
N ILE A 107 -3.53 6.68 3.40
CA ILE A 107 -3.00 6.96 2.07
C ILE A 107 -1.96 8.07 2.12
N GLU A 108 -2.19 9.13 2.90
CA GLU A 108 -1.20 10.19 3.12
C GLU A 108 0.04 9.65 3.82
N SER A 109 -0.10 8.81 4.85
CA SER A 109 1.04 8.17 5.50
C SER A 109 1.84 7.29 4.54
N MET A 110 1.19 6.60 3.59
CA MET A 110 1.89 5.85 2.53
C MET A 110 2.63 6.76 1.54
N ASP A 111 2.13 7.96 1.28
CA ASP A 111 2.84 8.98 0.48
C ASP A 111 4.12 9.47 1.20
N GLU A 112 4.04 9.68 2.53
CA GLU A 112 5.22 10.01 3.34
C GLU A 112 6.24 8.86 3.36
N MET A 113 5.78 7.62 3.45
CA MET A 113 6.64 6.43 3.41
C MET A 113 7.50 6.41 2.15
N VAL A 114 6.93 6.67 0.97
CA VAL A 114 7.69 6.60 -0.29
C VAL A 114 8.66 7.77 -0.48
N LYS A 115 8.41 8.93 0.13
CA LYS A 115 9.32 10.08 0.09
C LYS A 115 10.66 9.82 0.78
N GLY A 116 10.69 8.86 1.71
CA GLY A 116 11.91 8.45 2.41
C GLY A 116 12.83 7.50 1.64
N ILE A 117 12.43 7.03 0.45
CA ILE A 117 13.10 5.93 -0.25
C ILE A 117 13.60 6.41 -1.61
N ASP A 118 14.89 6.20 -1.90
CA ASP A 118 15.42 6.44 -3.24
C ASP A 118 15.13 5.28 -4.21
N ALA A 119 15.32 5.53 -5.51
CA ALA A 119 15.00 4.56 -6.55
C ALA A 119 15.89 3.29 -6.50
N GLU A 120 17.12 3.39 -6.00
CA GLU A 120 18.06 2.26 -5.93
C GLU A 120 17.60 1.29 -4.84
N LYS A 121 17.40 1.80 -3.61
CA LYS A 121 16.86 1.02 -2.49
C LYS A 121 15.47 0.47 -2.81
N TRP A 122 14.60 1.28 -3.41
CA TRP A 122 13.27 0.82 -3.84
C TRP A 122 13.38 -0.40 -4.77
N THR A 123 14.32 -0.38 -5.72
CA THR A 123 14.58 -1.51 -6.63
C THR A 123 15.07 -2.74 -5.89
N GLU A 124 16.01 -2.59 -4.96
CA GLU A 124 16.57 -3.71 -4.18
C GLU A 124 15.49 -4.39 -3.35
N TYR A 125 14.73 -3.63 -2.56
CA TYR A 125 13.60 -4.17 -1.80
C TYR A 125 12.55 -4.81 -2.72
N GLY A 126 12.24 -4.16 -3.84
CA GLY A 126 11.20 -4.63 -4.76
C GLY A 126 11.51 -5.96 -5.42
N LYS A 127 12.77 -6.34 -5.59
CA LYS A 127 13.17 -7.66 -6.09
C LYS A 127 12.90 -8.77 -5.06
N GLU A 128 13.14 -8.48 -3.80
CA GLU A 128 12.96 -9.43 -2.69
C GLU A 128 11.50 -9.54 -2.25
N PHE A 129 10.73 -8.46 -2.35
CA PHE A 129 9.36 -8.38 -1.83
C PHE A 129 8.26 -8.76 -2.81
N LYS A 130 8.57 -9.33 -3.98
CA LYS A 130 7.53 -9.75 -4.94
C LYS A 130 6.45 -10.61 -4.27
N ASP A 131 6.84 -11.71 -3.64
CA ASP A 131 5.89 -12.66 -3.04
C ASP A 131 5.17 -12.05 -1.83
N LEU A 132 5.85 -11.16 -1.10
CA LEU A 132 5.27 -10.38 -0.01
C LEU A 132 4.13 -9.49 -0.50
N VAL A 133 4.39 -8.69 -1.55
CA VAL A 133 3.41 -7.76 -2.13
C VAL A 133 2.23 -8.51 -2.73
N ILE A 134 2.47 -9.61 -3.44
CA ILE A 134 1.39 -10.49 -3.93
C ILE A 134 0.61 -11.08 -2.76
N GLY A 135 1.29 -11.44 -1.67
CA GLY A 135 0.67 -11.89 -0.42
C GLY A 135 -0.32 -10.89 0.19
N LEU A 136 -0.16 -9.59 -0.08
CA LEU A 136 -1.07 -8.53 0.34
C LEU A 136 -2.33 -8.41 -0.54
N PHE A 137 -2.32 -8.93 -1.77
CA PHE A 137 -3.45 -8.75 -2.69
C PHE A 137 -4.79 -9.25 -2.14
N PRO A 138 -4.89 -10.42 -1.48
CA PRO A 138 -6.15 -10.83 -0.87
C PRO A 138 -6.63 -9.85 0.22
N VAL A 139 -5.71 -9.29 1.01
CA VAL A 139 -6.06 -8.29 2.02
C VAL A 139 -6.63 -7.03 1.38
N ILE A 140 -6.07 -6.58 0.26
CA ILE A 140 -6.58 -5.43 -0.48
C ILE A 140 -7.93 -5.78 -1.15
N ASN A 141 -8.01 -6.92 -1.82
CA ASN A 141 -9.18 -7.35 -2.59
C ASN A 141 -10.41 -7.61 -1.72
N GLU A 142 -10.23 -8.10 -0.49
CA GLU A 142 -11.33 -8.33 0.47
C GLU A 142 -11.53 -7.14 1.41
N GLY A 143 -10.45 -6.46 1.80
CA GLY A 143 -10.46 -5.35 2.74
C GLY A 143 -11.02 -4.06 2.15
N LEU A 144 -10.66 -3.71 0.90
CA LEU A 144 -11.14 -2.49 0.27
C LEU A 144 -12.68 -2.47 0.12
N PRO A 145 -13.36 -3.55 -0.31
CA PRO A 145 -14.82 -3.61 -0.25
C PRO A 145 -15.40 -3.41 1.15
N ALA A 146 -14.77 -3.96 2.19
CA ALA A 146 -15.22 -3.77 3.57
C ALA A 146 -15.06 -2.30 4.02
N VAL A 147 -13.91 -1.68 3.73
CA VAL A 147 -13.66 -0.25 3.98
C VAL A 147 -14.68 0.62 3.26
N ARG A 148 -14.99 0.33 1.99
CA ARG A 148 -16.00 1.08 1.24
C ARG A 148 -17.41 0.97 1.83
N ARG A 149 -17.79 -0.21 2.36
CA ARG A 149 -19.07 -0.36 3.06
C ARG A 149 -19.13 0.46 4.35
N ALA A 150 -18.00 0.60 5.04
CA ALA A 150 -17.89 1.35 6.29
C ALA A 150 -17.71 2.87 6.08
N ASN A 151 -17.08 3.29 4.98
CA ASN A 151 -16.74 4.69 4.70
C ASN A 151 -17.34 5.15 3.36
N LYS A 152 -18.38 5.98 3.45
CA LYS A 152 -19.11 6.53 2.30
C LYS A 152 -18.23 7.40 1.38
N ASP A 153 -17.32 8.18 1.95
CA ASP A 153 -16.45 9.05 1.15
C ASP A 153 -15.51 8.22 0.27
N VAL A 154 -14.99 7.10 0.80
CA VAL A 154 -14.20 6.14 0.01
C VAL A 154 -15.06 5.49 -1.07
N ASP A 155 -16.28 5.05 -0.74
CA ASP A 155 -17.17 4.45 -1.75
C ASP A 155 -17.53 5.43 -2.87
N ASP A 156 -17.82 6.69 -2.54
CA ASP A 156 -18.15 7.74 -3.51
C ASP A 156 -16.99 8.03 -4.48
N VAL A 157 -15.73 7.84 -4.05
CA VAL A 157 -14.55 7.92 -4.92
C VAL A 157 -14.52 6.77 -5.92
N PHE A 158 -14.70 5.53 -5.48
CA PHE A 158 -14.71 4.36 -6.39
C PHE A 158 -15.94 4.34 -7.31
N ASN A 159 -17.07 4.89 -6.86
CA ASN A 159 -18.26 5.07 -7.68
C ASN A 159 -18.05 6.05 -8.85
N LYS A 160 -17.00 6.89 -8.84
CA LYS A 160 -16.64 7.74 -10.00
C LYS A 160 -16.23 6.93 -11.24
N VAL A 161 -15.84 5.68 -11.05
CA VAL A 161 -15.41 4.78 -12.13
C VAL A 161 -16.32 3.56 -12.26
N LYS A 162 -17.58 3.67 -11.81
CA LYS A 162 -18.56 2.57 -11.88
C LYS A 162 -18.80 2.03 -13.30
N SER A 163 -18.69 2.90 -14.32
CA SER A 163 -18.82 2.50 -15.73
C SER A 163 -17.51 2.02 -16.36
N ALA A 164 -16.39 2.11 -15.66
CA ALA A 164 -15.11 1.69 -16.19
C ALA A 164 -15.01 0.16 -16.18
N LYS A 165 -14.56 -0.40 -17.30
CA LYS A 165 -14.12 -1.78 -17.43
C LYS A 165 -12.72 -1.78 -18.03
N VAL A 166 -11.71 -1.79 -17.16
CA VAL A 166 -10.31 -1.55 -17.51
C VAL A 166 -9.40 -2.41 -16.67
N THR A 167 -8.44 -3.07 -17.30
CA THR A 167 -7.35 -3.78 -16.63
C THR A 167 -6.05 -3.01 -16.83
N LEU A 168 -5.58 -2.35 -15.77
CA LEU A 168 -4.34 -1.55 -15.73
C LEU A 168 -3.18 -2.42 -15.26
N GLY A 169 -2.23 -2.70 -16.13
CA GLY A 169 -0.96 -3.35 -15.78
C GLY A 169 0.07 -2.36 -15.24
N MET A 170 0.83 -2.79 -14.24
CA MET A 170 2.00 -2.12 -13.69
C MET A 170 3.20 -3.03 -13.87
N ASN A 171 4.06 -2.72 -14.84
CA ASN A 171 5.30 -3.45 -15.08
C ASN A 171 6.45 -2.74 -14.34
N LEU A 172 6.97 -3.37 -13.30
CA LEU A 172 8.03 -2.86 -12.44
C LEU A 172 9.37 -3.24 -13.07
N VAL A 173 9.82 -2.41 -14.02
CA VAL A 173 10.85 -2.78 -15.02
C VAL A 173 12.14 -3.29 -14.37
N GLU A 174 12.65 -2.56 -13.38
CA GLU A 174 13.94 -2.87 -12.73
C GLU A 174 13.82 -3.98 -11.69
N MET A 175 12.61 -4.25 -11.20
CA MET A 175 12.32 -5.33 -10.25
C MET A 175 12.06 -6.67 -10.96
N GLY A 176 11.76 -6.65 -12.26
CA GLY A 176 11.60 -7.85 -13.08
C GLY A 176 10.24 -8.54 -12.94
N TRP A 177 9.26 -7.90 -12.33
CA TRP A 177 7.90 -8.43 -12.18
C TRP A 177 6.84 -7.34 -12.39
N GLY A 178 5.59 -7.76 -12.42
CA GLY A 178 4.47 -6.84 -12.57
C GLY A 178 3.17 -7.47 -12.13
N PHE A 179 2.17 -6.61 -11.96
CA PHE A 179 0.83 -6.98 -11.53
C PHE A 179 -0.20 -6.10 -12.23
N LYS A 180 -1.47 -6.42 -12.08
CA LYS A 180 -2.55 -5.67 -12.71
C LYS A 180 -3.65 -5.35 -11.72
N ALA A 181 -4.24 -4.17 -11.88
CA ALA A 181 -5.45 -3.75 -11.22
C ALA A 181 -6.61 -3.83 -12.22
N LYS A 182 -7.57 -4.71 -11.94
CA LYS A 182 -8.82 -4.83 -12.69
C LYS A 182 -9.88 -3.94 -12.08
N PHE A 183 -10.45 -3.08 -12.90
CA PHE A 183 -11.58 -2.24 -12.56
C PHE A 183 -12.81 -2.70 -13.33
N ASP A 184 -13.88 -3.09 -12.63
CA ASP A 184 -15.16 -3.47 -13.23
C ASP A 184 -16.30 -3.08 -12.29
N GLY A 185 -17.26 -2.30 -12.77
CA GLY A 185 -18.42 -1.89 -11.97
C GLY A 185 -18.06 -1.01 -10.77
N GLY A 186 -16.91 -0.32 -10.80
CA GLY A 186 -16.39 0.45 -9.67
C GLY A 186 -15.69 -0.40 -8.61
N ASN A 187 -15.60 -1.72 -8.79
CA ASN A 187 -14.75 -2.58 -7.96
C ASN A 187 -13.32 -2.58 -8.50
N MET A 188 -12.36 -2.82 -7.60
CA MET A 188 -10.95 -3.01 -7.93
C MET A 188 -10.51 -4.39 -7.43
N ALA A 189 -9.74 -5.12 -8.22
CA ALA A 189 -9.02 -6.30 -7.79
C ALA A 189 -7.58 -6.28 -8.30
N LEU A 190 -6.63 -6.67 -7.45
CA LEU A 190 -5.23 -6.86 -7.80
C LEU A 190 -4.96 -8.33 -8.12
N GLU A 191 -4.23 -8.57 -9.21
CA GLU A 191 -3.82 -9.89 -9.67
C GLU A 191 -2.35 -9.88 -10.10
N GLU A 192 -1.64 -11.00 -9.91
CA GLU A 192 -0.27 -11.16 -10.40
C GLU A 192 -0.25 -11.19 -11.94
N GLY A 193 0.83 -10.64 -12.51
CA GLY A 193 1.12 -10.74 -13.93
C GLY A 193 0.45 -9.66 -14.77
N LEU A 194 0.75 -9.69 -16.07
CA LEU A 194 0.36 -8.66 -17.04
C LEU A 194 -0.50 -9.19 -18.19
N GLU A 195 -0.87 -10.46 -18.15
CA GLU A 195 -1.72 -11.04 -19.19
C GLU A 195 -3.14 -10.46 -19.14
N GLY A 196 -3.66 -10.12 -20.32
CA GLY A 196 -5.01 -9.57 -20.48
C GLY A 196 -5.16 -8.11 -20.03
N THR A 197 -4.07 -7.35 -19.90
CA THR A 197 -4.15 -5.91 -19.61
C THR A 197 -4.63 -5.12 -20.83
N ASP A 198 -5.48 -4.13 -20.59
CA ASP A 198 -5.92 -3.17 -21.61
C ASP A 198 -4.83 -2.15 -21.91
N LEU A 199 -4.14 -1.72 -20.84
CA LEU A 199 -2.96 -0.89 -20.88
C LEU A 199 -1.99 -1.34 -19.81
N THR A 200 -0.70 -1.14 -20.07
CA THR A 200 0.38 -1.41 -19.11
C THR A 200 1.28 -0.20 -19.00
N LEU A 201 1.47 0.29 -17.78
CA LEU A 201 2.50 1.27 -17.45
C LEU A 201 3.83 0.53 -17.30
N LEU A 202 4.85 0.97 -18.02
CA LEU A 202 6.23 0.54 -17.80
C LEU A 202 6.86 1.51 -16.80
N LEU A 203 7.15 1.02 -15.60
CA LEU A 203 7.55 1.82 -14.46
C LEU A 203 8.97 1.44 -14.01
N PRO A 204 10.01 2.15 -14.49
CA PRO A 204 11.29 2.23 -13.79
C PRO A 204 11.08 2.70 -12.35
N SER A 205 11.95 2.35 -11.41
CA SER A 205 11.72 2.59 -9.97
C SER A 205 11.52 4.06 -9.63
N ALA A 206 12.29 4.97 -10.23
CA ALA A 206 12.07 6.40 -10.07
C ALA A 206 10.66 6.83 -10.51
N SER A 207 10.15 6.26 -11.61
CA SER A 207 8.79 6.53 -12.08
C SER A 207 7.70 5.83 -11.27
N GLN A 208 8.01 4.74 -10.55
CA GLN A 208 7.09 4.13 -9.60
C GLN A 208 6.85 5.08 -8.42
N LEU A 209 7.91 5.62 -7.84
CA LEU A 209 7.83 6.61 -6.75
C LEU A 209 7.03 7.84 -7.18
N GLU A 210 7.30 8.38 -8.40
CA GLU A 210 6.51 9.47 -8.98
C GLU A 210 5.03 9.08 -9.17
N MET A 211 4.73 7.85 -9.61
CA MET A 211 3.34 7.40 -9.81
C MET A 211 2.59 7.14 -8.51
N ILE A 212 3.27 6.72 -7.44
CA ILE A 212 2.66 6.59 -6.12
C ILE A 212 2.26 7.97 -5.62
N ASP A 213 3.16 8.96 -5.67
CA ASP A 213 2.84 10.36 -5.31
C ASP A 213 1.66 10.88 -6.13
N VAL A 214 1.63 10.65 -7.45
CA VAL A 214 0.48 11.03 -8.30
C VAL A 214 -0.81 10.34 -7.88
N ALA A 215 -0.77 9.04 -7.58
CA ALA A 215 -1.94 8.27 -7.18
C ALA A 215 -2.51 8.74 -5.83
N MET A 216 -1.62 9.10 -4.89
CA MET A 216 -2.01 9.55 -3.54
C MET A 216 -2.46 11.01 -3.51
N THR A 217 -1.81 11.88 -4.28
CA THR A 217 -2.10 13.34 -4.30
C THR A 217 -3.13 13.75 -5.36
N GLY A 218 -3.45 12.84 -6.30
CA GLY A 218 -4.28 13.11 -7.47
C GLY A 218 -3.71 14.16 -8.40
N ASN A 219 -2.38 14.37 -8.40
CA ASN A 219 -1.72 15.40 -9.21
C ASN A 219 -1.68 15.00 -10.70
N MET A 220 -2.81 15.18 -11.38
CA MET A 220 -2.95 14.81 -12.80
C MET A 220 -2.01 15.57 -13.72
N SER A 221 -1.59 16.79 -13.36
CA SER A 221 -0.60 17.55 -14.14
C SER A 221 0.76 16.87 -14.09
N ALA A 222 1.19 16.37 -12.93
CA ALA A 222 2.42 15.60 -12.79
C ALA A 222 2.33 14.28 -13.57
N ALA A 223 1.18 13.57 -13.48
CA ALA A 223 0.93 12.36 -14.24
C ALA A 223 1.07 12.58 -15.76
N MET A 224 0.39 13.60 -16.28
CA MET A 224 0.42 13.94 -17.70
C MET A 224 1.83 14.34 -18.14
N LYS A 225 2.54 15.13 -17.34
CA LYS A 225 3.94 15.49 -17.62
C LYS A 225 4.84 14.26 -17.68
N ALA A 226 4.68 13.30 -16.78
CA ALA A 226 5.46 12.07 -16.77
C ALA A 226 5.18 11.20 -18.02
N PHE A 227 3.93 11.18 -18.50
CA PHE A 227 3.58 10.52 -19.77
C PHE A 227 4.15 11.27 -20.99
N THR A 228 3.98 12.59 -21.08
CA THR A 228 4.40 13.38 -22.26
C THR A 228 5.92 13.47 -22.39
N THR A 229 6.65 13.46 -21.28
CA THR A 229 8.12 13.46 -21.28
C THR A 229 8.72 12.07 -21.53
N GLY A 230 7.89 11.03 -21.61
CA GLY A 230 8.33 9.65 -21.87
C GLY A 230 9.01 8.97 -20.68
N LYS A 231 8.98 9.60 -19.48
CA LYS A 231 9.44 8.98 -18.23
C LYS A 231 8.65 7.70 -17.94
N ILE A 232 7.34 7.75 -18.15
CA ILE A 232 6.47 6.57 -18.08
C ILE A 232 6.01 6.22 -19.47
N LYS A 233 6.37 5.01 -19.90
CA LYS A 233 5.91 4.47 -21.18
C LYS A 233 4.62 3.70 -20.97
N ILE A 234 3.68 3.84 -21.90
CA ILE A 234 2.40 3.12 -21.89
C ILE A 234 2.41 2.14 -23.07
N LYS A 235 2.08 0.88 -22.80
CA LYS A 235 1.72 -0.10 -23.83
C LYS A 235 0.21 -0.32 -23.83
N GLY A 236 -0.40 -0.51 -25.00
CA GLY A 236 -1.83 -0.77 -25.13
C GLY A 236 -2.70 0.48 -25.27
N ALA A 237 -3.97 0.37 -24.90
CA ALA A 237 -4.99 1.37 -25.18
C ALA A 237 -5.06 2.47 -24.11
N MET A 238 -4.25 3.53 -24.25
CA MET A 238 -4.22 4.67 -23.33
C MET A 238 -5.62 5.26 -23.05
N MET A 239 -6.49 5.32 -24.07
CA MET A 239 -7.87 5.82 -23.92
C MET A 239 -8.72 4.99 -22.96
N ARG A 240 -8.43 3.69 -22.77
CA ARG A 240 -9.09 2.89 -21.73
C ARG A 240 -8.63 3.32 -20.34
N GLY A 241 -7.34 3.62 -20.17
CA GLY A 241 -6.79 4.15 -18.91
C GLY A 241 -7.39 5.50 -18.51
N ALA A 242 -7.78 6.33 -19.48
CA ALA A 242 -8.42 7.63 -19.21
C ALA A 242 -9.74 7.49 -18.42
N ALA A 243 -10.42 6.34 -18.49
CA ALA A 243 -11.61 6.06 -17.69
C ALA A 243 -11.34 6.00 -16.18
N LEU A 244 -10.07 5.86 -15.77
CA LEU A 244 -9.65 5.84 -14.36
C LEU A 244 -9.25 7.23 -13.83
N MET A 245 -9.12 8.24 -14.68
CA MET A 245 -8.76 9.61 -14.27
C MET A 245 -9.69 10.21 -13.19
N PRO A 246 -11.03 9.97 -13.24
CA PRO A 246 -11.92 10.44 -12.18
C PRO A 246 -11.61 9.83 -10.81
N LEU A 247 -11.14 8.58 -10.76
CA LEU A 247 -10.72 7.93 -9.51
C LEU A 247 -9.53 8.67 -8.91
N PHE A 248 -8.44 8.81 -9.65
CA PHE A 248 -7.22 9.47 -9.14
C PHE A 248 -7.47 10.92 -8.70
N SER A 249 -8.28 11.67 -9.46
CA SER A 249 -8.63 13.04 -9.07
C SER A 249 -9.48 13.10 -7.79
N ALA A 250 -10.38 12.13 -7.59
CA ALA A 250 -11.23 12.07 -6.40
C ALA A 250 -10.45 11.57 -5.17
N MET A 251 -9.54 10.60 -5.35
CA MET A 251 -8.60 10.15 -4.31
C MET A 251 -7.75 11.31 -3.81
N GLY A 252 -7.15 12.11 -4.70
CA GLY A 252 -6.35 13.27 -4.29
C GLY A 252 -7.11 14.41 -3.62
N LYS A 253 -8.45 14.43 -3.73
CA LYS A 253 -9.30 15.34 -2.94
C LYS A 253 -9.63 14.76 -1.57
N LEU A 254 -9.79 13.43 -1.50
CA LEU A 254 -10.08 12.72 -0.26
C LEU A 254 -8.92 12.87 0.74
N THR A 255 -7.68 12.78 0.27
CA THR A 255 -6.45 12.88 1.08
C THR A 255 -6.07 14.32 1.48
N LYS A 256 -6.82 15.33 1.05
CA LYS A 256 -6.58 16.75 1.38
C LYS A 256 -7.67 17.39 2.23
N LYS A 257 -8.64 16.59 2.67
CA LYS A 257 -9.72 17.02 3.58
C LYS A 257 -9.22 17.02 5.01
#